data_AF-U4R249-F1
#
_entry.id   AF-U4R249-F1
#
_cell.length_a   1.000
_cell.length_b   1.000
_cell.length_c   1.000
_cell.angle_alpha   90.00
_cell.angle_beta   90.00
_cell.angle_gamma   90.00
#
_symmetry.space_group_name_H-M   'P 1'
#
loop_
_entity.id
_entity.type
_entity.pdbx_description
1 polymer ?
#
loop_
_entity_poly.entity_id
_entity_poly.type
_entity_poly.pdbx_seq_one_letter_code
_entity_poly.pdbx_strand_id
1 'polypeptide(L)'
;MATPCFLISLNNFSQKQITGKRYYREQRFTIKYCPATANKNTEVCQVADRLYDTLESILIEADMFRGSKMSCEVVEGVLLFYVNYNFYVYKETPSEEPMENIAVEGGLKQ
;
A
#
# COMPACT_ATOMS: atom_id res chain seq x y z
N MET A 1 24.07 8.64 -12.13
CA MET A 1 22.93 8.91 -11.23
C MET A 1 23.18 10.27 -10.58
N ALA A 2 22.26 11.21 -10.68
CA ALA A 2 22.39 12.52 -10.05
C ALA A 2 22.02 12.42 -8.56
N THR A 3 22.84 13.01 -7.69
CA THR A 3 22.56 13.16 -6.26
C THR A 3 22.14 14.62 -5.97
N PRO A 4 21.22 14.86 -5.03
CA PRO A 4 20.54 13.88 -4.19
C PRO A 4 19.34 13.25 -4.91
N CYS A 5 19.07 11.97 -4.67
CA CYS A 5 17.93 11.28 -5.29
C CYS A 5 17.27 10.25 -4.37
N PHE A 6 15.97 10.05 -4.61
CA PHE A 6 15.16 9.02 -3.98
C PHE A 6 14.82 7.93 -4.99
N LEU A 7 14.92 6.67 -4.56
CA LEU A 7 14.49 5.50 -5.33
C LEU A 7 13.48 4.73 -4.49
N ILE A 8 12.27 4.54 -5.03
CA ILE A 8 11.20 3.84 -4.33
C ILE A 8 10.97 2.51 -5.02
N SER A 9 11.02 1.43 -4.25
CA SER A 9 10.80 0.06 -4.71
C SER A 9 9.75 -0.63 -3.86
N LEU A 10 8.88 -1.40 -4.50
CA LEU A 10 7.96 -2.31 -3.81
C LEU A 10 8.67 -3.66 -3.64
N ASN A 11 9.00 -4.03 -2.41
CA ASN A 11 9.79 -5.23 -2.14
C ASN A 11 8.93 -6.46 -1.95
N ASN A 12 7.84 -6.31 -1.20
CA ASN A 12 6.95 -7.41 -0.86
C ASN A 12 5.51 -6.94 -0.95
N PHE A 13 4.70 -7.71 -1.67
CA PHE A 13 3.27 -7.56 -1.74
C PHE A 13 2.63 -8.90 -1.36
N SER A 14 1.71 -8.86 -0.40
CA SER A 14 0.89 -10.01 -0.04
C SER A 14 -0.58 -9.65 -0.15
N GLN A 15 -1.40 -10.63 -0.49
CA GLN A 15 -2.85 -10.50 -0.48
C GLN A 15 -3.44 -11.74 0.20
N LYS A 16 -4.17 -11.53 1.29
CA LYS A 16 -4.82 -12.58 2.06
C LYS A 16 -6.34 -12.42 1.97
N GLN A 17 -7.04 -13.47 1.61
CA GLN A 17 -8.51 -13.48 1.68
C GLN A 17 -8.95 -13.56 3.15
N ILE A 18 -9.82 -12.64 3.56
CA ILE A 18 -10.36 -12.63 4.92
C ILE A 18 -11.71 -13.35 4.94
N THR A 19 -12.66 -12.88 4.13
CA THR A 19 -14.00 -13.48 4.06
C THR A 19 -14.67 -13.09 2.75
N GLY A 20 -15.23 -14.07 2.03
CA GLY A 20 -15.91 -13.85 0.76
C GLY A 20 -15.02 -13.09 -0.22
N LYS A 21 -15.48 -11.91 -0.67
CA LYS A 21 -14.78 -11.07 -1.66
C LYS A 21 -13.86 -10.01 -1.03
N ARG A 22 -13.68 -10.03 0.30
CA ARG A 22 -12.79 -9.11 1.03
C ARG A 22 -11.40 -9.68 1.16
N TYR A 23 -10.41 -8.91 0.71
CA TYR A 23 -8.99 -9.23 0.81
C TYR A 23 -8.26 -8.16 1.61
N TYR A 24 -7.27 -8.57 2.38
CA TYR A 24 -6.31 -7.70 3.04
C TYR A 24 -5.02 -7.70 2.23
N ARG A 25 -4.53 -6.52 1.86
CA ARG A 25 -3.27 -6.32 1.14
C ARG A 25 -2.23 -5.72 2.08
N GLU A 26 -1.05 -6.31 2.09
CA GLU A 26 0.13 -5.69 2.72
C GLU A 26 1.14 -5.35 1.64
N GLN A 27 1.58 -4.09 1.61
CA GLN A 27 2.61 -3.61 0.69
C GLN A 27 3.76 -3.02 1.49
N ARG A 28 4.95 -3.59 1.32
CA ARG A 28 6.19 -3.05 1.89
C ARG A 28 6.97 -2.31 0.82
N PHE A 29 7.16 -1.02 1.03
CA PHE A 29 8.00 -0.16 0.21
C PHE A 29 9.36 0.02 0.87
N THR A 30 10.38 0.10 0.03
CA THR A 30 11.72 0.54 0.40
C THR A 30 12.03 1.83 -0.34
N ILE A 31 12.41 2.85 0.40
CA ILE A 31 12.81 4.17 -0.09
C ILE A 31 14.30 4.29 0.14
N LYS A 32 15.06 4.27 -0.93
CA LYS A 32 16.50 4.46 -0.93
C LYS A 32 16.80 5.93 -1.17
N TYR A 33 17.60 6.56 -0.31
CA TYR A 33 18.04 7.94 -0.49
C TYR A 33 19.56 8.04 -0.56
N CYS A 34 20.03 8.58 -1.69
CA CYS A 34 21.44 8.81 -1.97
C CYS A 34 21.78 10.28 -1.68
N PRO A 35 22.52 10.59 -0.59
CA PRO A 35 22.90 11.96 -0.24
C PRO A 35 23.89 12.55 -1.24
N ALA A 36 23.91 13.89 -1.33
CA ALA A 36 24.85 14.61 -2.20
C ALA A 36 25.97 15.31 -1.43
N THR A 37 25.83 15.52 -0.12
CA THR A 37 26.78 16.33 0.64
C THR A 37 28.00 15.54 1.12
N ALA A 38 29.04 16.28 1.51
CA ALA A 38 30.24 15.73 2.14
C ALA A 38 29.93 15.14 3.53
N ASN A 39 28.95 15.71 4.26
CA ASN A 39 28.52 15.20 5.57
C ASN A 39 27.26 14.34 5.43
N LYS A 40 27.45 13.17 4.82
CA LYS A 40 26.39 12.21 4.49
C LYS A 40 25.58 11.78 5.71
N ASN A 41 26.20 11.58 6.86
CA ASN A 41 25.52 11.05 8.04
C ASN A 41 24.49 12.04 8.60
N THR A 42 24.84 13.32 8.71
CA THR A 42 23.90 14.34 9.21
C THR A 42 22.74 14.54 8.23
N GLU A 43 23.02 14.61 6.92
CA GLU A 43 21.99 14.72 5.88
C GLU A 43 21.04 13.50 5.93
N VAL A 44 21.59 12.29 6.02
CA VAL A 44 20.80 11.06 6.10
C VAL A 44 19.91 11.01 7.33
N CYS A 45 20.41 11.38 8.51
CA CYS A 45 19.58 11.41 9.73
C CYS A 45 18.43 12.42 9.61
N GLN A 46 18.71 13.63 9.10
CA GLN A 46 17.68 14.66 8.91
C GLN A 46 16.62 14.23 7.90
N VAL A 47 17.03 13.55 6.83
CA VAL A 47 16.10 13.00 5.84
C VAL A 47 15.29 11.86 6.43
N ALA A 48 15.90 10.97 7.22
CA ALA A 48 15.18 9.89 7.89
C ALA A 48 14.09 10.41 8.84
N ASP A 49 14.40 11.42 9.66
CA ASP A 49 13.41 12.05 10.56
C ASP A 49 12.23 12.63 9.77
N ARG A 50 12.52 13.37 8.69
CA ARG A 50 11.47 13.91 7.81
C ARG A 50 10.63 12.83 7.15
N LEU A 51 11.24 11.69 6.81
CA LEU A 51 10.52 10.56 6.20
C LEU A 51 9.55 9.91 7.19
N TYR A 52 9.88 9.82 8.48
CA TYR A 52 8.95 9.32 9.49
C TYR A 52 7.68 10.17 9.54
N ASP A 53 7.81 11.50 9.58
CA ASP A 53 6.66 12.40 9.63
C ASP A 53 5.88 12.40 8.31
N THR A 54 6.59 12.50 7.18
CA THR A 54 5.95 12.65 5.86
C THR A 54 5.22 11.39 5.42
N LEU A 55 5.73 10.21 5.79
CA LEU A 55 5.17 8.93 5.37
C LEU A 55 4.18 8.35 6.38
N GLU A 56 3.97 9.01 7.53
CA GLU A 56 3.03 8.52 8.55
C GLU A 56 1.63 8.35 7.97
N SER A 57 1.18 9.32 7.17
CA SER A 57 -0.09 9.26 6.48
C SER A 57 0.06 9.81 5.07
N ILE A 58 -0.35 9.04 4.07
CA ILE A 58 -0.38 9.47 2.67
C ILE A 58 -1.82 9.53 2.20
N LEU A 59 -2.14 10.57 1.42
CA LEU A 59 -3.44 10.73 0.79
C LEU A 59 -3.37 10.21 -0.64
N ILE A 60 -4.24 9.28 -1.00
CA ILE A 60 -4.37 8.76 -2.36
C ILE A 60 -5.83 8.91 -2.79
N GLU A 61 -6.06 9.73 -3.82
CA GLU A 61 -7.36 10.08 -4.43
C GLU A 61 -8.39 10.71 -3.47
N ALA A 62 -8.78 10.01 -2.41
CA ALA A 62 -9.62 10.50 -1.31
C ALA A 62 -9.42 9.72 0.01
N ASP A 63 -8.61 8.66 -0.01
CA ASP A 63 -8.39 7.78 1.13
C ASP A 63 -7.04 8.06 1.79
N MET A 64 -7.03 8.05 3.12
CA MET A 64 -5.83 8.23 3.92
C MET A 64 -5.24 6.86 4.29
N PHE A 65 -4.04 6.59 3.80
CA PHE A 65 -3.31 5.37 4.11
C PHE A 65 -2.27 5.66 5.18
N ARG A 66 -2.38 4.98 6.31
CA ARG A 66 -1.40 5.08 7.39
C ARG A 66 -0.22 4.16 7.14
N GLY A 67 0.97 4.74 7.16
CA GLY A 67 2.22 3.98 7.16
C GLY A 67 2.38 3.23 8.49
N SER A 68 2.85 1.99 8.41
CA SER A 68 3.07 1.11 9.56
C SER A 68 4.43 0.42 9.45
N LYS A 69 4.92 -0.15 10.56
CA LYS A 69 6.19 -0.89 10.60
C LYS A 69 7.35 -0.11 9.97
N MET A 70 7.43 1.19 10.26
CA MET A 70 8.49 2.04 9.72
C MET A 70 9.83 1.73 10.38
N SER A 71 10.87 1.66 9.57
CA SER A 71 12.24 1.51 10.05
C SER A 71 13.22 2.09 9.03
N CYS A 72 14.43 2.40 9.47
CA CYS A 72 15.48 2.86 8.59
C CYS A 72 16.82 2.22 8.91
N GLU A 73 17.61 1.98 7.87
CA GLU A 73 18.96 1.46 7.94
C GLU A 73 19.87 2.33 7.07
N VAL A 74 21.10 2.57 7.51
CA VAL A 74 22.10 3.28 6.72
C VAL A 74 23.16 2.28 6.30
N VAL A 75 23.26 2.02 5.00
CA VAL A 75 24.21 1.07 4.41
C VAL A 75 25.14 1.82 3.48
N GLU A 76 26.44 1.83 3.79
CA GLU A 76 27.47 2.51 2.99
C GLU A 76 27.20 4.01 2.73
N GLY A 77 26.56 4.69 3.69
CA GLY A 77 26.21 6.11 3.58
C GLY A 77 24.98 6.38 2.71
N VAL A 78 24.19 5.35 2.40
CA VAL A 78 22.89 5.46 1.74
C VAL A 78 21.80 5.07 2.74
N LEU A 79 20.73 5.86 2.79
CA LEU A 79 19.58 5.57 3.63
C LEU A 79 18.66 4.57 2.93
N LEU A 80 18.27 3.52 3.63
CA LEU A 80 17.20 2.60 3.27
C LEU A 80 16.09 2.77 4.30
N PHE A 81 14.96 3.31 3.86
CA PHE A 81 13.78 3.49 4.70
C PHE A 81 12.70 2.50 4.28
N TYR A 82 12.09 1.82 5.23
CA TYR A 82 11.06 0.82 5.01
C TYR A 82 9.74 1.31 5.58
N VAL A 83 8.65 1.14 4.82
CA VAL A 83 7.29 1.46 5.27
C VAL A 83 6.29 0.47 4.71
N ASN A 84 5.33 0.07 5.53
CA ASN A 84 4.21 -0.77 5.13
C ASN A 84 2.92 0.05 5.00
N TYR A 85 2.28 0.00 3.83
CA TYR A 85 0.91 0.48 3.63
C TYR A 85 0.00 -0.73 3.44
N ASN A 86 -0.94 -0.91 4.38
CA ASN A 86 -1.84 -2.06 4.36
C ASN A 86 -3.29 -1.58 4.27
N PHE A 87 -4.10 -2.26 3.48
CA PHE A 87 -5.50 -1.89 3.25
C PHE A 87 -6.37 -3.07 2.86
N TYR A 88 -7.68 -2.87 3.01
CA TYR A 88 -8.68 -3.84 2.58
C TYR A 88 -9.18 -3.48 1.18
N VAL A 89 -9.34 -4.50 0.34
CA VAL A 89 -9.89 -4.38 -1.00
C VAL A 89 -11.06 -5.34 -1.17
N TYR A 90 -12.10 -4.89 -1.86
CA TYR A 90 -13.23 -5.71 -2.25
C TYR A 90 -13.10 -6.07 -3.72
N LYS A 91 -13.20 -7.36 -4.04
CA LYS A 91 -13.22 -7.82 -5.44
C LYS A 91 -14.65 -7.74 -5.96
N GLU A 92 -14.89 -6.82 -6.90
CA GLU A 92 -16.15 -6.80 -7.64
C GLU A 92 -16.32 -8.10 -8.44
N THR A 93 -17.57 -8.54 -8.56
CA THR A 93 -17.96 -9.72 -9.34
C THR A 93 -18.84 -9.21 -10.45
N PRO A 94 -18.70 -9.70 -11.69
CA PRO A 94 -19.69 -9.41 -12.71
C PRO A 94 -21.07 -9.77 -12.17
N SER A 95 -22.04 -8.90 -12.42
CA SER A 95 -23.44 -9.16 -12.09
C SER A 95 -23.83 -10.49 -12.73
N GLU A 96 -24.10 -11.51 -11.92
CA GLU A 96 -24.88 -12.64 -12.40
C GLU A 96 -26.27 -12.07 -12.72
N GLU A 97 -26.75 -12.29 -13.93
CA GLU A 97 -28.09 -11.83 -14.34
C GLU A 97 -29.09 -12.32 -13.30
N PRO A 98 -29.99 -11.43 -12.79
CA PRO A 98 -30.98 -11.86 -11.83
C PRO A 98 -31.81 -12.98 -12.45
N MET A 99 -31.86 -14.12 -11.75
CA MET A 99 -32.63 -15.30 -12.11
C MET A 99 -34.02 -14.89 -12.60
N GLU A 100 -34.35 -15.22 -13.86
CA GLU A 100 -35.65 -14.88 -14.45
C GLU A 100 -36.79 -15.35 -13.54
N ASN A 101 -37.75 -14.47 -13.29
CA ASN A 101 -38.95 -14.78 -12.52
C ASN A 101 -39.71 -15.94 -13.18
N ILE A 102 -39.75 -17.10 -12.52
CA ILE A 102 -40.65 -18.19 -12.93
C ILE A 102 -42.07 -17.80 -12.49
N ALA A 103 -42.92 -17.43 -13.45
CA ALA A 103 -44.35 -17.31 -13.22
C ALA A 103 -44.97 -18.71 -13.09
N VAL A 104 -45.33 -19.10 -11.87
CA VAL A 104 -46.07 -20.35 -11.62
C VAL A 104 -47.57 -20.06 -11.78
N GLU A 105 -48.14 -20.36 -12.94
CA GLU A 105 -49.59 -20.43 -13.10
C GLU A 105 -50.13 -21.73 -12.48
N GLY A 106 -50.57 -21.64 -11.22
CA GLY A 106 -51.34 -22.70 -10.57
C GLY A 106 -52.79 -22.69 -11.05
N GLY A 107 -53.10 -23.50 -12.06
CA GLY A 107 -54.49 -23.76 -12.46
C GLY A 107 -55.24 -24.51 -11.36
N LEU A 108 -56.14 -23.83 -10.64
CA LEU A 108 -57.17 -24.49 -9.83
C LEU A 108 -58.17 -25.14 -10.79
N LYS A 109 -58.20 -26.48 -10.84
CA LYS A 109 -59.32 -27.21 -11.44
C LYS A 109 -60.51 -27.11 -10.47
N GLN A 110 -61.59 -26.47 -10.94
CA GLN A 110 -62.92 -26.53 -10.32
C GLN A 110 -63.51 -27.94 -10.46
#